data_AF-B2JFT9-F1
#
_entry.id   AF-B2JFT9-F1
#
_cell.length_a   1.000
_cell.length_b   1.000
_cell.length_c   1.000
_cell.angle_alpha   90.00
_cell.angle_beta   90.00
_cell.angle_gamma   90.00
#
_symmetry.space_group_name_H-M   'P 1'
#
loop_
_entity.id
_entity.type
_entity.pdbx_description
1 polymer ?
#
loop_
_entity_poly.entity_id
_entity_poly.type
_entity_poly.pdbx_seq_one_letter_code
_entity_poly.pdbx_strand_id
1 'polypeptide(L)'
;MPMSRDEMNRALKARFVPALRQLGFKGALPHFRRLRDDRVDLLTVQFDRHGGGFVVELSQCGAEGITTHWGKFISANTVTAHDLHPSQRHRLGSPGPNIDHWFRFDDGTLPRAVADSLCTHIDEAERWWASH
;
A
#
# COMPACT_ATOMS: atom_id res chain seq x y z
N MET A 1 19.76 -9.41 -16.25
CA MET A 1 20.06 -8.20 -15.46
C MET A 1 18.92 -8.00 -14.47
N PRO A 2 19.19 -7.80 -13.18
CA PRO A 2 18.14 -7.50 -12.21
C PRO A 2 17.42 -6.22 -12.62
N MET A 3 16.09 -6.23 -12.53
CA MET A 3 15.29 -5.06 -12.92
C MET A 3 15.43 -3.97 -11.87
N SER A 4 15.53 -2.73 -12.33
CA SER A 4 15.78 -1.58 -11.44
C SER A 4 14.51 -1.15 -10.70
N ARG A 5 14.71 -0.51 -9.54
CA ARG A 5 13.61 0.14 -8.80
C ARG A 5 12.89 1.18 -9.64
N ASP A 6 13.58 1.84 -10.58
CA ASP A 6 12.97 2.82 -11.47
C ASP A 6 12.02 2.19 -12.48
N GLU A 7 12.37 1.02 -13.03
CA GLU A 7 11.47 0.25 -13.90
C GLU A 7 10.25 -0.24 -13.13
N MET A 8 10.43 -0.69 -11.88
CA MET A 8 9.31 -1.06 -11.00
C MET A 8 8.41 0.14 -10.69
N ASN A 9 8.98 1.30 -10.37
CA ASN A 9 8.22 2.53 -10.17
C ASN A 9 7.42 2.92 -11.44
N ARG A 10 8.01 2.81 -12.63
CA ARG A 10 7.31 3.07 -13.90
C ARG A 10 6.16 2.09 -14.11
N ALA A 11 6.37 0.81 -13.85
CA ALA A 11 5.33 -0.22 -13.97
C ALA A 11 4.17 0.03 -13.00
N LEU A 12 4.44 0.33 -11.72
CA LEU A 12 3.40 0.69 -10.74
C LEU A 12 2.62 1.93 -11.18
N LYS A 13 3.31 2.99 -11.65
CA LYS A 13 2.66 4.20 -12.17
C LYS A 13 1.78 3.95 -13.39
N ALA A 14 2.15 3.00 -14.24
CA ALA A 14 1.41 2.67 -15.46
C ALA A 14 0.24 1.72 -15.22
N ARG A 15 0.29 0.87 -14.19
CA ARG A 15 -0.68 -0.22 -13.97
C ARG A 15 -1.47 -0.03 -12.68
N PHE A 16 -0.77 0.03 -11.56
CA PHE A 16 -1.40 0.03 -10.24
C PHE A 16 -1.98 1.38 -9.84
N VAL A 17 -1.27 2.49 -10.12
CA VAL A 17 -1.76 3.84 -9.77
C VAL A 17 -3.10 4.17 -10.45
N PRO A 18 -3.29 3.92 -11.76
CA PRO A 18 -4.59 4.12 -12.40
C PRO A 18 -5.72 3.30 -11.76
N ALA A 19 -5.46 2.05 -11.40
CA ALA A 19 -6.45 1.21 -10.72
C ALA A 19 -6.85 1.81 -9.36
N LEU A 20 -5.87 2.27 -8.57
CA LEU A 20 -6.15 3.00 -7.32
C LEU A 20 -6.95 4.29 -7.57
N ARG A 21 -6.68 5.04 -8.66
CA ARG A 21 -7.45 6.25 -8.99
C ARG A 21 -8.91 5.94 -9.28
N GLN A 22 -9.19 4.86 -10.01
CA GLN A 22 -10.57 4.43 -10.31
C GLN A 22 -11.36 4.13 -9.03
N LEU A 23 -10.66 3.65 -7.99
CA LEU A 23 -11.23 3.39 -6.67
C LEU A 23 -11.34 4.65 -5.79
N GLY A 24 -10.92 5.82 -6.27
CA GLY A 24 -10.99 7.10 -5.53
C GLY A 24 -9.76 7.41 -4.67
N PHE A 25 -8.67 6.65 -4.75
CA PHE A 25 -7.45 6.96 -4.00
C PHE A 25 -6.74 8.22 -4.51
N LYS A 26 -6.31 9.05 -3.57
CA LYS A 26 -5.45 10.23 -3.71
C LYS A 26 -4.02 9.89 -3.26
N GLY A 27 -3.06 10.78 -3.55
CA GLY A 27 -1.64 10.59 -3.18
C GLY A 27 -0.75 10.15 -4.35
N ALA A 28 0.44 9.64 -4.05
CA ALA A 28 1.44 9.19 -5.00
C ALA A 28 2.38 8.19 -4.32
N LEU A 29 3.11 7.38 -5.08
CA LEU A 29 4.07 6.43 -4.49
C LEU A 29 5.01 7.15 -3.50
N PRO A 30 5.22 6.60 -2.29
CA PRO A 30 4.73 5.30 -1.85
C PRO A 30 3.34 5.32 -1.19
N HIS A 31 2.76 6.48 -0.88
CA HIS A 31 1.58 6.61 -0.02
C HIS A 31 0.30 7.02 -0.77
N PHE A 32 -0.74 6.23 -0.59
CA PHE A 32 -2.08 6.48 -1.10
C PHE A 32 -3.10 6.48 0.04
N ARG A 33 -4.15 7.28 -0.15
CA ARG A 33 -5.25 7.40 0.81
C ARG A 33 -6.57 7.58 0.08
N ARG A 34 -7.65 7.02 0.62
CA ARG A 34 -9.01 7.25 0.13
C ARG A 34 -9.87 7.66 1.31
N LEU A 35 -10.41 8.87 1.24
CA LEU A 35 -11.34 9.37 2.25
C LEU A 35 -12.71 8.72 2.04
N ARG A 36 -13.31 8.25 3.13
CA ARG A 36 -14.69 7.80 3.24
C ARG A 36 -15.41 8.68 4.26
N ASP A 37 -16.72 8.51 4.40
CA ASP A 37 -17.52 9.33 5.33
C ASP A 37 -17.15 9.06 6.79
N ASP A 38 -16.77 7.83 7.13
CA ASP A 38 -16.48 7.37 8.50
C ASP A 38 -14.99 7.07 8.77
N ARG A 39 -14.18 6.93 7.72
CA ARG A 39 -12.78 6.49 7.83
C ARG A 39 -11.89 6.99 6.69
N VAL A 40 -10.60 6.69 6.83
CA VAL A 40 -9.61 6.83 5.77
C VAL A 40 -8.98 5.47 5.48
N ASP A 41 -9.12 4.99 4.25
CA ASP A 41 -8.41 3.79 3.78
C ASP A 41 -6.98 4.20 3.38
N LEU A 42 -5.97 3.50 3.88
CA LEU A 42 -4.55 3.82 3.68
C LEU A 42 -3.81 2.66 3.02
N LEU A 43 -2.95 2.99 2.05
CA LEU A 43 -2.10 2.03 1.36
C LEU A 43 -0.69 2.61 1.21
N THR A 44 0.33 1.83 1.57
CA THR A 44 1.74 2.21 1.38
C THR A 44 2.52 1.11 0.67
N VAL A 45 3.24 1.48 -0.39
CA VAL A 45 4.20 0.62 -1.08
C VAL A 45 5.57 0.78 -0.41
N GLN A 46 5.99 -0.20 0.39
CA GLN A 46 7.26 -0.19 1.10
C GLN A 46 8.27 -1.08 0.38
N PHE A 47 9.28 -0.46 -0.25
CA PHE A 47 10.36 -1.19 -0.91
C PHE A 47 11.38 -1.73 0.09
N ASP A 48 12.00 -2.86 -0.27
CA ASP A 48 13.20 -3.39 0.38
C ASP A 48 14.31 -2.32 0.38
N ARG A 49 15.03 -2.22 1.50
CA ARG A 49 16.21 -1.35 1.64
C ARG A 49 17.31 -1.69 0.63
N HIS A 50 17.42 -2.96 0.22
CA HIS A 50 18.39 -3.46 -0.74
C HIS A 50 17.84 -3.51 -2.19
N GLY A 51 16.58 -3.15 -2.39
CA GLY A 51 15.89 -3.29 -3.67
C GLY A 51 15.44 -4.72 -3.96
N GLY A 52 14.95 -4.95 -5.18
CA GLY A 52 14.52 -6.28 -5.64
C GLY A 52 13.14 -6.74 -5.16
N GLY A 53 12.54 -6.09 -4.16
CA GLY A 53 11.17 -6.34 -3.78
C GLY A 53 10.49 -5.18 -3.06
N PHE A 54 9.18 -5.31 -2.88
CA PHE A 54 8.39 -4.45 -2.01
C PHE A 54 7.25 -5.22 -1.36
N VAL A 55 6.75 -4.68 -0.26
CA VAL A 55 5.48 -5.08 0.36
C VAL A 55 4.46 -3.95 0.19
N VAL A 56 3.19 -4.28 0.30
CA VAL A 56 2.11 -3.28 0.32
C VAL A 56 1.40 -3.36 1.66
N GLU A 57 1.53 -2.31 2.47
CA GLU A 57 0.89 -2.20 3.77
C GLU A 57 -0.44 -1.45 3.65
N LEU A 58 -1.52 -2.10 4.08
CA LEU A 58 -2.83 -1.51 4.26
C LEU A 58 -2.98 -1.06 5.71
N SER A 59 -3.71 0.02 5.92
CA SER A 59 -4.20 0.41 7.25
C SER A 59 -5.47 1.25 7.10
N GLN A 60 -6.06 1.65 8.22
CA GLN A 60 -7.13 2.64 8.24
C GLN A 60 -7.15 3.43 9.55
N CYS A 61 -7.80 4.59 9.53
CA CYS A 61 -8.08 5.39 10.71
C CYS A 61 -9.43 6.09 10.59
N GLY A 62 -9.87 6.78 11.65
CA GLY A 62 -11.09 7.58 11.61
C GLY A 62 -11.03 8.73 10.60
N ALA A 63 -12.20 9.26 10.22
CA ALA A 63 -12.36 10.30 9.20
C ALA A 63 -11.58 11.60 9.47
N GLU A 64 -11.22 11.88 10.72
CA GLU A 64 -10.44 13.07 11.10
C GLU A 64 -8.92 12.86 11.00
N GLY A 65 -8.46 11.60 10.98
CA GLY A 65 -7.05 11.23 11.07
C GLY A 65 -6.73 10.57 12.42
N ILE A 66 -5.52 10.81 12.93
CA ILE A 66 -5.03 10.20 14.17
C ILE A 66 -4.29 11.19 15.07
N THR A 67 -4.24 10.86 16.35
CA THR A 67 -3.23 11.40 17.27
C THR A 67 -2.25 10.28 17.59
N THR A 68 -0.97 10.50 17.31
CA THR A 68 0.09 9.52 17.60
C THR A 68 0.25 9.34 19.11
N HIS A 69 0.92 8.27 19.54
CA HIS A 69 1.15 8.00 20.96
C HIS A 69 2.00 9.08 21.67
N TRP A 70 2.70 9.93 20.93
CA TRP A 70 3.47 11.09 21.42
C TRP A 70 2.73 12.42 21.27
N GLY A 71 1.41 12.39 21.02
CA GLY A 71 0.54 13.57 21.03
C GLY A 71 0.51 14.39 19.75
N LYS A 72 1.14 13.94 18.65
CA LYS A 72 1.08 14.65 17.36
C LYS A 72 -0.22 14.30 16.64
N PHE A 73 -1.03 15.31 16.34
CA PHE A 73 -2.17 15.13 15.43
C PHE A 73 -1.71 15.08 13.97
N ILE A 74 -2.26 14.12 13.22
CA ILE A 74 -2.03 13.94 11.78
C ILE A 74 -3.39 13.84 11.11
N SER A 75 -3.72 14.82 10.28
CA SER A 75 -5.02 14.91 9.62
C SER A 75 -5.26 13.77 8.63
N ALA A 76 -6.52 13.47 8.34
CA ALA A 76 -6.96 12.53 7.29
C ALA A 76 -6.32 12.77 5.91
N ASN A 77 -6.01 14.02 5.58
CA ASN A 77 -5.38 14.38 4.30
C ASN A 77 -3.87 14.07 4.26
N THR A 78 -3.25 13.87 5.42
CA THR A 78 -1.78 13.71 5.55
C THR A 78 -1.36 12.36 6.14
N VAL A 79 -2.24 11.67 6.86
CA VAL A 79 -1.97 10.35 7.47
C VAL A 79 -1.64 9.26 6.44
N THR A 80 -0.65 8.44 6.77
CA THR A 80 -0.17 7.31 5.97
C THR A 80 -0.26 6.03 6.79
N ALA A 81 -0.24 4.86 6.14
CA ALA A 81 -0.23 3.58 6.86
C ALA A 81 0.95 3.47 7.84
N HIS A 82 2.08 4.12 7.53
CA HIS A 82 3.26 4.14 8.39
C HIS A 82 3.12 4.97 9.67
N ASP A 83 2.13 5.87 9.75
CA ASP A 83 1.84 6.64 10.97
C ASP A 83 1.07 5.81 12.02
N LEU A 84 0.44 4.71 11.59
CA LEU A 84 -0.29 3.78 12.47
C LEU A 84 0.65 2.77 13.11
N HIS A 85 0.30 2.22 14.26
CA HIS A 85 1.11 1.18 14.91
C HIS A 85 1.22 -0.06 13.99
N PRO A 86 2.35 -0.78 13.93
CA PRO A 86 2.50 -1.96 13.08
C PRO A 86 1.40 -3.02 13.24
N SER A 87 0.83 -3.17 14.45
CA SER A 87 -0.30 -4.10 14.69
C SER A 87 -1.63 -3.67 14.05
N GLN A 88 -1.71 -2.44 13.55
CA GLN A 88 -2.87 -1.89 12.82
C GLN A 88 -2.65 -1.91 11.31
N ARG A 89 -1.59 -2.60 10.85
CA ARG A 89 -1.25 -2.71 9.43
C ARG A 89 -1.38 -4.14 8.98
N HIS A 90 -1.79 -4.31 7.73
CA HIS A 90 -1.89 -5.60 7.08
C HIS A 90 -1.06 -5.61 5.79
N ARG A 91 -0.32 -6.69 5.55
CA ARG A 91 0.44 -6.85 4.30
C ARG A 91 -0.44 -7.54 3.27
N LEU A 92 -0.69 -6.84 2.17
CA LEU A 92 -1.52 -7.34 1.08
C LEU A 92 -0.91 -8.59 0.43
N GLY A 93 -1.73 -9.59 0.14
CA GLY A 93 -1.31 -10.89 -0.38
C GLY A 93 -0.85 -11.85 0.71
N SER A 94 -0.94 -11.46 1.98
CA SER A 94 -0.62 -12.34 3.11
C SER A 94 -1.84 -13.16 3.53
N PRO A 95 -1.75 -14.51 3.53
CA PRO A 95 -2.87 -15.38 3.90
C PRO A 95 -3.18 -15.40 5.41
N GLY A 96 -2.46 -14.64 6.24
CA GLY A 96 -2.74 -14.60 7.68
C GLY A 96 -1.81 -13.69 8.49
N PRO A 97 -2.08 -13.53 9.79
CA PRO A 97 -1.19 -12.77 10.68
C PRO A 97 0.21 -13.38 10.68
N ASN A 98 1.24 -12.53 10.55
CA ASN A 98 2.66 -12.88 10.52
C ASN A 98 3.18 -13.63 9.28
N ILE A 99 2.37 -13.77 8.22
CA ILE A 99 2.89 -14.26 6.95
C ILE A 99 3.31 -13.06 6.10
N ASP A 100 4.49 -13.14 5.50
CA ASP A 100 5.02 -12.07 4.70
C ASP A 100 4.74 -12.30 3.22
N HIS A 101 4.40 -11.25 2.48
CA HIS A 101 4.20 -11.31 1.05
C HIS A 101 5.02 -10.22 0.35
N TRP A 102 6.09 -10.66 -0.30
CA TRP A 102 6.98 -9.79 -1.07
C TRP A 102 6.67 -9.90 -2.55
N PHE A 103 6.39 -8.76 -3.17
CA PHE A 103 6.37 -8.61 -4.62
C PHE A 103 7.81 -8.47 -5.11
N ARG A 104 8.41 -9.59 -5.56
CA ARG A 104 9.79 -9.65 -6.06
C ARG A 104 9.87 -9.25 -7.54
N PHE A 105 10.93 -8.55 -7.89
CA PHE A 105 11.28 -8.16 -9.27
C PHE A 105 12.79 -8.34 -9.55
N ASP A 106 13.52 -9.00 -8.66
CA ASP A 106 14.93 -9.35 -8.82
C ASP A 106 15.17 -10.81 -9.25
N ASP A 107 14.11 -11.61 -9.32
CA ASP A 107 14.12 -13.02 -9.74
C ASP A 107 13.98 -13.19 -11.27
N GLY A 108 14.02 -12.10 -12.02
CA GLY A 108 13.79 -12.07 -13.47
C GLY A 108 12.34 -11.82 -13.87
N THR A 109 11.41 -11.72 -12.92
CA THR A 109 10.02 -11.32 -13.20
C THR A 109 9.97 -9.89 -13.75
N LEU A 110 9.22 -9.71 -14.84
CA LEU A 110 9.07 -8.39 -15.45
C LEU A 110 8.32 -7.43 -14.50
N PRO A 111 8.78 -6.18 -14.31
CA PRO A 111 8.12 -5.23 -13.41
C PRO A 111 6.64 -4.99 -13.75
N ARG A 112 6.28 -5.07 -15.04
CA ARG A 112 4.88 -5.00 -15.48
C ARG A 112 4.05 -6.17 -14.95
N ALA A 113 4.56 -7.38 -15.01
CA ALA A 113 3.87 -8.57 -14.50
C ALA A 113 3.71 -8.51 -12.97
N VAL A 114 4.71 -7.99 -12.26
CA VAL A 114 4.60 -7.73 -10.81
C VAL A 114 3.51 -6.71 -10.51
N ALA A 115 3.44 -5.61 -11.27
CA ALA A 115 2.41 -4.59 -11.09
C ALA A 115 1.01 -5.10 -11.47
N ASP A 116 0.89 -5.95 -12.49
CA ASP A 116 -0.36 -6.60 -12.88
C ASP A 116 -0.83 -7.59 -11.80
N SER A 117 0.09 -8.39 -11.25
CA SER A 117 -0.18 -9.28 -10.12
C SER A 117 -0.66 -8.49 -8.89
N LEU A 118 0.00 -7.38 -8.54
CA LEU A 118 -0.47 -6.53 -7.45
C LEU A 118 -1.92 -6.04 -7.66
N CYS A 119 -2.34 -5.77 -8.90
CA CYS A 119 -3.72 -5.37 -9.18
C CYS A 119 -4.74 -6.48 -8.89
N THR A 120 -4.36 -7.76 -8.96
CA THR A 120 -5.28 -8.87 -8.65
C THR A 120 -5.62 -8.96 -7.16
N HIS A 121 -4.84 -8.28 -6.30
CA HIS A 121 -5.09 -8.22 -4.86
C HIS A 121 -5.97 -7.04 -4.44
N ILE A 122 -6.46 -6.21 -5.37
CA ILE A 122 -7.29 -5.04 -5.03
C ILE A 122 -8.56 -5.47 -4.26
N ASP A 123 -9.23 -6.54 -4.70
CA ASP A 123 -10.45 -7.02 -4.04
C ASP A 123 -10.18 -7.54 -2.62
N GLU A 124 -8.98 -8.09 -2.38
CA GLU A 124 -8.52 -8.48 -1.05
C GLU A 124 -8.36 -7.26 -0.15
N ALA A 125 -7.76 -6.18 -0.67
CA ALA A 125 -7.61 -4.94 0.06
C ALA A 125 -8.97 -4.32 0.43
N GLU A 126 -9.92 -4.26 -0.51
CA GLU A 126 -11.29 -3.79 -0.26
C GLU A 126 -11.99 -4.61 0.84
N ARG A 127 -11.87 -5.94 0.83
CA ARG A 127 -12.43 -6.79 1.89
C ARG A 127 -11.78 -6.53 3.24
N TRP A 128 -10.47 -6.27 3.27
CA TRP A 128 -9.77 -5.97 4.52
C TRP A 128 -10.27 -4.67 5.15
N TRP A 129 -10.34 -3.57 4.39
CA TRP A 129 -10.87 -2.29 4.88
C TRP A 129 -12.35 -2.35 5.26
N ALA A 130 -13.13 -3.25 4.67
CA ALA A 130 -14.54 -3.42 5.02
C ALA A 130 -14.77 -4.24 6.31
N SER A 131 -13.75 -4.93 6.82
CA SER A 131 -13.86 -5.86 7.96
C SER A 131 -13.14 -5.43 9.23
N HIS A 132 -12.42 -4.30 9.18
CA HIS A 132 -11.66 -3.73 10.30
C HIS A 132 -12.14 -2.31 10.60
#